data_AF-A0A0F8VXZ5-F1
#
_entry.id   AF-A0A0F8VXZ5-F1
#
_cell.length_a   1.000
_cell.length_b   1.000
_cell.length_c   1.000
_cell.angle_alpha   90.00
_cell.angle_beta   90.00
_cell.angle_gamma   90.00
#
_symmetry.space_group_name_H-M   'P 1'
#
loop_
_entity.id
_entity.type
_entity.pdbx_description
1 polymer ?
#
loop_
_entity_poly.entity_id
_entity_poly.type
_entity_poly.pdbx_seq_one_letter_code
_entity_poly.pdbx_strand_id
1 'polypeptide(L)'
;MVLAMFERAKHGKTVYIKEYGLKKMVEGEIANGQKLLLVDDLISSGFSKLFAINALREEGANLEDLFVFIDRTLNGLGDFEKEHLITE
;
A
#
# COMPACT_ATOMS: atom_id res chain seq x y z
N MET A 1 6.01 10.91 3.14
CA MET A 1 4.58 10.58 3.27
C MET A 1 4.48 9.30 4.10
N VAL A 2 3.77 9.34 5.23
CA VAL A 2 3.75 8.21 6.19
C VAL A 2 2.70 7.22 5.74
N LEU A 3 3.17 6.12 5.17
CA LEU A 3 2.33 5.00 4.79
C LEU A 3 2.05 4.12 6.00
N ALA A 4 0.79 3.99 6.39
CA ALA A 4 0.37 3.05 7.41
C ALA A 4 -0.30 1.84 6.74
N MET A 5 -0.04 0.63 7.25
CA MET A 5 -0.70 -0.58 6.74
C MET A 5 -1.38 -1.33 7.86
N PHE A 6 -2.58 -1.84 7.57
CA PHE A 6 -3.40 -2.56 8.53
C PHE A 6 -3.78 -3.94 8.01
N GLU A 7 -3.69 -4.95 8.90
CA GLU A 7 -4.23 -6.28 8.65
C GLU A 7 -5.77 -6.25 8.73
N ARG A 8 -6.47 -6.81 7.72
CA ARG A 8 -7.94 -6.89 7.73
C ARG A 8 -8.51 -7.94 8.71
N ALA A 9 -7.67 -8.74 9.37
CA ALA A 9 -8.08 -9.85 10.24
C ALA A 9 -7.59 -9.72 11.71
N LYS A 10 -8.55 -9.52 12.62
CA LYS A 10 -8.63 -9.76 14.08
C LYS A 10 -7.43 -9.60 15.05
N HIS A 11 -6.18 -9.37 14.69
CA HIS A 11 -5.12 -8.96 15.63
C HIS A 11 -4.16 -7.99 14.91
N GLY A 12 -4.23 -6.70 15.23
CA GLY A 12 -3.54 -5.63 14.51
C GLY A 12 -2.02 -5.68 14.62
N LYS A 13 -1.35 -6.39 13.71
CA LYS A 13 0.06 -6.14 13.41
C LYS A 13 0.15 -5.01 12.38
N THR A 14 0.79 -3.90 12.75
CA THR A 14 1.06 -2.78 11.84
C THR A 14 2.40 -3.03 11.16
N VAL A 15 2.40 -2.94 9.83
CA VAL A 15 3.59 -2.97 8.98
C VAL A 15 3.85 -1.56 8.47
N TYR A 16 5.12 -1.17 8.32
CA TYR A 16 5.50 0.17 7.85
C TYR A 16 6.44 0.08 6.65
N ILE A 17 6.32 1.04 5.72
CA ILE A 17 7.30 1.24 4.65
C ILE A 17 8.13 2.49 4.94
N LYS A 18 9.43 2.40 4.70
CA LYS A 18 10.36 3.54 4.77
C LYS A 18 10.49 4.22 3.41
N GLU A 19 10.53 5.55 3.39
CA GLU A 19 10.92 6.31 2.19
C GLU A 19 12.46 6.33 2.05
N TYR A 20 12.98 5.75 0.96
CA TYR A 20 14.37 5.81 0.47
C TYR A 20 15.51 5.47 1.46
N GLY A 21 16.19 4.33 1.22
CA GLY A 21 17.46 3.95 1.84
C GLY A 21 17.93 2.54 1.46
N LEU A 22 19.22 2.23 1.60
CA LEU A 22 19.86 0.92 1.28
C LEU A 22 19.46 -0.25 2.23
N LYS A 23 18.42 -0.09 3.06
CA LYS A 23 17.96 -1.08 4.04
C LYS A 23 16.53 -1.52 3.73
N LYS A 24 16.14 -2.68 4.28
CA LYS A 24 14.83 -3.32 4.10
C LYS A 24 13.69 -2.29 4.11
N MET A 25 12.96 -2.23 3.00
CA MET A 25 11.91 -1.24 2.72
C MET A 25 10.68 -1.40 3.61
N VAL A 26 10.46 -2.63 4.10
CA VAL A 26 9.32 -3.05 4.91
C VAL A 26 9.81 -3.42 6.32
N GLU A 27 9.19 -2.84 7.34
CA GLU A 27 9.38 -3.21 8.74
C GLU A 27 8.13 -3.92 9.28
N GLY A 28 8.34 -5.14 9.79
CA GLY A 28 7.29 -6.02 10.26
C GLY A 28 7.42 -7.42 9.67
N GLU A 29 6.68 -8.38 10.20
CA GLU A 29 6.55 -9.71 9.61
C GLU A 29 5.29 -9.75 8.74
N ILE A 30 5.48 -10.12 7.48
CA ILE A 30 4.39 -10.39 6.55
C ILE A 30 4.31 -11.92 6.36
N ALA A 31 3.17 -12.51 6.70
CA ALA A 31 2.91 -13.89 6.35
C ALA A 31 2.56 -13.99 4.86
N ASN A 32 2.94 -15.08 4.21
CA ASN A 32 2.61 -15.28 2.80
C ASN A 32 1.08 -15.31 2.59
N GLY A 33 0.58 -14.49 1.67
CA GLY A 33 -0.83 -14.26 1.42
C GLY A 33 -1.53 -13.39 2.46
N GLN A 34 -0.81 -12.76 3.38
CA GLN A 34 -1.42 -11.89 4.41
C GLN A 34 -2.12 -10.70 3.75
N LYS A 35 -3.40 -10.55 4.04
CA LYS A 35 -4.22 -9.45 3.51
C LYS A 35 -3.93 -8.15 4.24
N LEU A 36 -3.48 -7.15 3.49
CA LEU A 36 -3.14 -5.83 4.01
C LEU A 36 -3.92 -4.74 3.26
N LEU A 37 -4.34 -3.71 4.01
CA LEU A 37 -4.86 -2.46 3.47
C LEU A 37 -3.74 -1.42 3.46
N LEU A 38 -3.52 -0.80 2.31
CA LEU A 38 -2.61 0.33 2.17
C LEU A 38 -3.34 1.62 2.55
N VAL A 39 -2.82 2.40 3.50
CA VAL A 39 -3.41 3.67 3.94
C VAL A 39 -2.44 4.81 3.73
N ASP A 40 -2.90 5.87 3.09
CA ASP A 40 -2.10 7.09 2.91
C ASP A 40 -2.94 8.38 2.97
N ASP A 41 -2.30 9.53 3.13
CA ASP A 41 -2.99 10.82 3.22
C ASP A 41 -3.57 11.25 1.87
N LEU A 42 -2.79 11.13 0.80
CA LEU A 42 -3.20 11.59 -0.53
C LEU A 42 -2.60 10.77 -1.66
N ILE A 43 -3.22 10.86 -2.83
CA ILE A 43 -2.69 10.36 -4.09
C ILE A 43 -2.76 11.45 -5.16
N SER A 44 -1.75 11.49 -6.04
CA SER A 44 -1.70 12.40 -7.19
C SER A 44 -1.36 11.64 -8.47
N SER A 45 -0.11 11.25 -8.66
CA SER A 45 0.32 10.44 -9.82
C SER A 45 0.27 8.92 -9.55
N GLY A 46 0.14 8.49 -8.29
CA GLY A 46 0.13 7.09 -7.91
C GLY A 46 1.50 6.40 -7.82
N PHE A 47 2.59 6.99 -8.35
CA PHE A 47 3.91 6.34 -8.38
C PHE A 47 4.42 5.85 -7.02
N SER A 48 4.28 6.65 -5.96
CA SER A 48 4.72 6.24 -4.62
C SER A 48 3.88 5.10 -4.04
N LYS A 49 2.57 5.06 -4.36
CA LYS A 49 1.67 3.97 -3.96
C LYS A 49 2.05 2.69 -4.66
N LEU A 50 2.28 2.76 -5.98
CA LEU A 50 2.70 1.60 -6.76
C LEU A 50 4.00 0.98 -6.23
N PHE A 51 4.97 1.83 -5.88
CA PHE A 51 6.21 1.36 -5.29
C PHE A 51 5.99 0.62 -3.97
N ALA A 52 5.14 1.18 -3.09
CA ALA A 52 4.75 0.53 -1.84
C ALA A 52 4.01 -0.80 -2.06
N ILE A 53 3.03 -0.82 -2.97
CA ILE A 53 2.25 -2.01 -3.34
C ILE A 53 3.20 -3.14 -3.76
N ASN A 54 4.15 -2.83 -4.65
CA ASN A 54 5.08 -3.83 -5.17
C ASN A 54 6.03 -4.35 -4.08
N ALA A 55 6.60 -3.46 -3.25
CA ALA A 55 7.48 -3.87 -2.16
C ALA A 55 6.79 -4.82 -1.16
N LEU A 56 5.49 -4.63 -0.91
CA LEU A 56 4.72 -5.49 0.00
C LEU A 56 4.35 -6.82 -0.65
N ARG A 57 3.96 -6.81 -1.93
CA ARG A 57 3.70 -8.03 -2.70
C ARG A 57 4.97 -8.88 -2.81
N GLU A 58 6.15 -8.27 -2.96
CA GLU A 58 7.45 -8.96 -2.95
C GLU A 58 7.76 -9.64 -1.61
N GLU A 59 7.32 -9.06 -0.48
CA GLU A 59 7.42 -9.69 0.85
C GLU A 59 6.28 -10.70 1.12
N GLY A 60 5.42 -10.98 0.11
CA GLY A 60 4.38 -12.00 0.17
C GLY A 60 3.00 -11.52 0.62
N ALA A 61 2.77 -10.21 0.73
CA ALA A 61 1.45 -9.69 1.08
C ALA A 61 0.45 -9.90 -0.07
N ASN A 62 -0.81 -10.17 0.28
CA ASN A 62 -1.93 -9.95 -0.61
C ASN A 62 -2.47 -8.53 -0.40
N LEU A 63 -2.21 -7.65 -1.35
CA LEU A 63 -2.57 -6.24 -1.26
C LEU A 63 -3.51 -5.88 -2.42
N GLU A 64 -4.79 -5.82 -2.09
CA GLU A 64 -5.91 -5.60 -3.01
C GLU A 64 -6.58 -4.24 -2.78
N ASP A 65 -6.34 -3.58 -1.64
CA ASP A 65 -7.07 -2.37 -1.24
C ASP A 65 -6.12 -1.18 -0.96
N LEU A 66 -6.52 0.03 -1.38
CA LEU A 66 -5.87 1.30 -1.08
C LEU A 66 -6.90 2.30 -0.54
N PHE A 67 -6.67 2.80 0.66
CA PHE A 67 -7.43 3.92 1.21
C PHE A 67 -6.60 5.20 1.20
N VAL A 68 -7.17 6.28 0.67
CA VAL A 68 -6.59 7.63 0.70
C VAL A 68 -7.61 8.64 1.21
N PHE A 69 -7.14 9.66 1.93
CA PHE A 69 -8.04 10.74 2.37
C PHE A 69 -8.29 11.77 1.27
N ILE A 70 -7.31 12.01 0.39
CA ILE A 70 -7.37 13.05 -0.65
C ILE A 70 -6.94 12.48 -2.00
N ASP A 71 -7.88 12.37 -2.92
CA ASP A 71 -7.59 12.10 -4.33
C ASP A 71 -7.33 13.41 -5.10
N ARG A 72 -6.14 13.55 -5.69
CA ARG A 72 -5.71 14.67 -6.56
C ARG A 72 -5.38 14.22 -7.98
N THR A 73 -5.78 13.01 -8.36
CA THR A 73 -5.66 12.52 -9.73
C THR A 73 -6.56 13.35 -10.67
N LEU A 74 -6.29 13.28 -11.98
CA LEU A 74 -7.08 14.03 -12.96
C LEU A 74 -8.46 13.43 -13.21
N ASN A 75 -8.58 12.09 -13.13
CA ASN A 75 -9.77 11.34 -13.56
C ASN A 75 -10.31 10.40 -12.47
N GLY A 76 -9.91 10.59 -11.21
CA GLY A 76 -10.15 9.62 -10.15
C GLY A 76 -9.19 8.42 -10.23
N LEU A 77 -9.37 7.49 -9.30
CA LEU A 77 -8.51 6.31 -9.19
C LEU A 77 -8.77 5.20 -10.22
N GLY A 78 -9.83 5.29 -11.03
CA GLY A 78 -10.26 4.19 -11.89
C GLY A 78 -9.21 3.63 -12.87
N ASP A 79 -8.29 4.46 -13.36
CA ASP A 79 -7.18 3.99 -14.20
C ASP A 79 -6.12 3.26 -13.36
N PHE A 80 -5.78 3.82 -12.19
CA PHE A 80 -4.83 3.25 -11.23
C PHE A 80 -5.31 1.90 -10.70
N GLU A 81 -6.60 1.79 -10.36
CA GLU A 81 -7.25 0.56 -9.89
C GLU A 81 -7.13 -0.58 -10.90
N LYS A 82 -7.47 -0.30 -12.17
CA LYS A 82 -7.41 -1.29 -13.26
C LYS A 82 -5.99 -1.71 -13.59
N GLU A 83 -5.06 -0.75 -13.64
CA GLU A 83 -3.68 -1.02 -14.02
C GLU A 83 -2.94 -1.84 -12.96
N HIS A 84 -3.27 -1.66 -11.68
CA HIS A 84 -2.52 -2.25 -10.57
C HIS A 84 -3.27 -3.30 -9.76
N LEU A 85 -4.52 -3.61 -10.17
CA LEU A 85 -5.39 -4.58 -9.52
C LEU A 85 -5.58 -4.22 -8.03
N ILE A 86 -6.00 -2.97 -7.80
CA ILE A 86 -6.28 -2.39 -6.48
C ILE A 86 -7.68 -1.80 -6.52
N THR A 87 -8.38 -1.82 -5.39
CA THR A 87 -9.67 -1.15 -5.18
C THR A 87 -9.56 -0.08 -4.10
N GLU A 88 -10.24 1.05 -4.29
CA GLU A 88 -10.44 2.10 -3.26
C GLU A 88 -11.42 1.69 -2.15
#